data_AF-A0A6X6J4Y7-F1
#
_entry.id   AF-A0A6X6J4Y7-F1
#
_cell.length_a   1.000
_cell.length_b   1.000
_cell.length_c   1.000
_cell.angle_alpha   90.00
_cell.angle_beta   90.00
_cell.angle_gamma   90.00
#
_symmetry.space_group_name_H-M   'P 1'
#
loop_
_entity.id
_entity.type
_entity.pdbx_description
1 polymer ?
#
loop_
_entity_poly.entity_id
_entity_poly.type
_entity_poly.pdbx_seq_one_letter_code
_entity_poly.pdbx_strand_id
1 'polypeptide(L)'
;MEGNFYSNPLKLIWIARSALLPKYLMIIWILISFILFFGSTIFNFIDFRSFNVANFFTPSITGLTFTLAIFTAARNVFRMDELKILATHKGDNDAFKGRPLLEFLGPFVFTSLIFSVTGILALIIPYVNIEVCALLIKIFIQIYLDVLVLGIFSLFTLVLTIINDVYHSVNRPS
;
A
#
# COMPACT_ATOMS: atom_id res chain seq x y z
N MET A 1 22.55 -9.42 16.25
CA MET A 1 21.39 -8.76 15.61
C MET A 1 20.47 -8.35 16.74
N GLU A 2 20.61 -7.13 17.25
CA GLU A 2 19.77 -6.63 18.36
C GLU A 2 19.02 -5.40 17.87
N GLY A 3 17.70 -5.54 17.79
CA GLY A 3 16.81 -4.56 17.18
C GLY A 3 15.74 -5.30 16.40
N ASN A 4 14.70 -5.74 17.10
CA ASN A 4 13.54 -6.40 16.51
C ASN A 4 12.89 -5.43 15.50
N PHE A 5 13.20 -5.59 14.22
CA PHE A 5 12.69 -4.77 13.12
C PHE A 5 11.14 -4.82 13.03
N TYR A 6 10.54 -5.90 13.55
CA TYR A 6 9.10 -6.09 13.70
C TYR A 6 8.41 -5.15 14.71
N SER A 7 9.15 -4.38 15.51
CA SER A 7 8.55 -3.58 16.58
C SER A 7 7.64 -2.45 16.07
N ASN A 8 7.81 -1.96 14.83
CA ASN A 8 6.95 -0.89 14.31
C ASN A 8 6.82 -0.91 12.76
N PRO A 9 5.67 -1.34 12.20
CA PRO A 9 5.44 -1.36 10.75
C PRO A 9 5.44 0.04 10.11
N LEU A 10 5.06 1.09 10.86
CA LEU A 10 5.11 2.47 10.36
C LEU A 10 6.55 2.95 10.19
N LYS A 11 7.47 2.50 11.05
CA LYS A 11 8.90 2.81 10.94
C LYS A 11 9.49 2.20 9.66
N LEU A 12 9.09 0.98 9.31
CA LEU A 12 9.49 0.34 8.06
C LEU A 12 9.00 1.15 6.85
N ILE A 13 7.72 1.53 6.82
CA ILE A 13 7.13 2.32 5.73
C ILE A 13 7.90 3.65 5.56
N TRP A 14 8.26 4.29 6.67
CA TRP A 14 9.03 5.53 6.64
C TRP A 14 10.43 5.35 6.04
N ILE A 15 11.12 4.26 6.37
CA ILE A 15 12.44 3.94 5.81
C ILE A 15 12.32 3.64 4.31
N ALA A 16 11.30 2.87 3.92
CA ALA A 16 11.04 2.47 2.54
C ALA A 16 10.27 3.51 1.71
N ARG A 17 10.08 4.74 2.22
CA ARG A 17 9.20 5.76 1.61
C ARG A 17 9.50 6.06 0.15
N SER A 18 10.76 5.94 -0.26
CA SER A 18 11.20 6.17 -1.65
C SER A 18 10.80 5.04 -2.60
N ALA A 19 10.49 3.85 -2.08
CA ALA A 19 10.16 2.66 -2.85
C ALA A 19 8.65 2.33 -2.86
N LEU A 20 7.81 3.08 -2.13
CA LEU A 20 6.39 2.76 -1.95
C LEU A 20 5.58 2.89 -3.24
N LEU A 21 5.73 4.03 -3.93
CA LEU A 21 4.99 4.33 -5.15
C LEU A 21 5.85 5.17 -6.10
N PRO A 22 5.85 4.87 -7.40
CA PRO A 22 6.45 5.72 -8.42
C PRO A 22 5.83 7.12 -8.43
N LYS A 23 6.63 8.14 -8.74
CA LYS A 23 6.19 9.54 -8.77
C LYS A 23 4.98 9.78 -9.68
N TYR A 24 4.91 9.09 -10.82
CA TYR A 24 3.80 9.26 -11.75
C TYR A 24 2.47 8.74 -11.17
N LEU A 25 2.46 7.60 -10.45
CA LEU A 25 1.26 7.10 -9.77
C LEU A 25 0.86 8.00 -8.61
N MET A 26 1.81 8.58 -7.89
CA MET A 26 1.50 9.58 -6.85
C MET A 26 0.82 10.82 -7.45
N ILE A 27 1.29 11.31 -8.59
CA ILE A 27 0.66 12.45 -9.28
C ILE A 27 -0.77 12.10 -9.73
N ILE A 28 -0.97 10.92 -10.32
CA ILE A 28 -2.30 10.45 -10.74
C ILE A 28 -3.23 10.31 -9.54
N TRP A 29 -2.74 9.76 -8.43
CA TRP A 29 -3.50 9.62 -7.19
C TRP A 29 -3.96 10.96 -6.65
N ILE A 30 -3.03 11.92 -6.53
CA ILE A 30 -3.34 13.30 -6.09
C ILE A 30 -4.41 13.93 -7.00
N LEU A 31 -4.30 13.75 -8.31
CA LEU A 31 -5.24 14.29 -9.28
C LEU A 31 -6.64 13.68 -9.12
N ILE A 32 -6.74 12.36 -8.91
CA ILE A 32 -8.01 11.67 -8.62
C ILE A 32 -8.60 12.22 -7.32
N SER A 33 -7.82 12.33 -6.25
CA SER A 33 -8.27 12.86 -4.95
C SER A 33 -8.79 14.29 -5.08
N PHE A 34 -8.12 15.15 -5.84
CA PHE A 34 -8.61 16.50 -6.12
C PHE A 34 -9.93 16.49 -6.90
N ILE A 35 -10.04 15.69 -7.96
CA ILE A 35 -11.28 15.58 -8.74
C ILE A 35 -12.44 15.13 -7.86
N LEU A 36 -12.22 14.10 -7.03
CA LEU A 36 -13.23 13.58 -6.12
C LEU A 36 -13.64 14.62 -5.06
N PHE A 37 -12.67 15.32 -4.47
CA PHE A 37 -12.93 16.37 -3.48
C PHE A 37 -13.71 17.55 -4.06
N PHE A 38 -13.22 18.14 -5.16
CA PHE A 38 -13.86 19.28 -5.81
C PHE A 38 -15.22 18.90 -6.42
N GLY A 39 -15.32 17.71 -7.01
CA GLY A 39 -16.55 17.21 -7.61
C GLY A 39 -17.65 16.91 -6.60
N SER A 40 -17.31 16.47 -5.39
CA SER A 40 -18.28 16.16 -4.33
C SER A 40 -18.65 17.36 -3.44
N THR A 41 -17.75 18.34 -3.31
CA THR A 41 -17.89 19.45 -2.36
C THR A 41 -18.21 20.79 -3.02
N ILE A 42 -17.61 21.12 -4.16
CA ILE A 42 -17.78 22.43 -4.81
C ILE A 42 -18.76 22.33 -5.97
N PHE A 43 -18.52 21.41 -6.89
CA PHE A 43 -19.28 21.32 -8.14
C PHE A 43 -20.51 20.42 -8.06
N ASN A 44 -20.61 19.58 -7.01
CA ASN A 44 -21.71 18.64 -6.76
C ASN A 44 -22.07 17.71 -7.95
N PHE A 45 -21.12 17.39 -8.85
CA PHE A 45 -21.34 16.39 -9.90
C PHE A 45 -21.02 14.96 -9.45
N ILE A 46 -20.39 14.80 -8.28
CA ILE A 46 -20.14 13.50 -7.64
C ILE A 46 -21.04 13.39 -6.42
N ASP A 47 -21.88 12.36 -6.39
CA ASP A 47 -22.78 12.07 -5.27
C ASP A 47 -22.34 10.79 -4.53
N PHE A 48 -22.13 10.92 -3.23
CA PHE A 48 -21.78 9.81 -2.33
C PHE A 48 -22.99 9.18 -1.64
N ARG A 49 -24.23 9.60 -1.94
CA ARG A 49 -25.45 9.05 -1.30
C ARG A 49 -25.61 7.53 -1.46
N SER A 50 -25.20 6.97 -2.59
CA SER A 50 -25.25 5.53 -2.85
C SER A 50 -24.00 4.79 -2.40
N PHE A 51 -23.01 5.49 -1.85
CA PHE A 51 -21.76 4.88 -1.43
C PHE A 51 -21.95 4.10 -0.13
N ASN A 52 -21.65 2.81 -0.18
CA ASN A 52 -21.67 1.95 0.99
C ASN A 52 -20.27 1.36 1.20
N VAL A 53 -19.61 1.78 2.28
CA VAL A 53 -18.27 1.32 2.69
C VAL A 53 -18.26 -0.21 2.86
N ALA A 54 -19.35 -0.82 3.31
CA ALA A 54 -19.45 -2.27 3.53
C ALA A 54 -19.13 -3.09 2.29
N ASN A 55 -19.47 -2.58 1.11
CA ASN A 55 -19.25 -3.26 -0.17
C ASN A 55 -17.76 -3.45 -0.49
N PHE A 56 -16.88 -2.73 0.20
CA PHE A 56 -15.44 -2.77 -0.02
C PHE A 56 -14.69 -3.74 0.90
N PHE A 57 -15.39 -4.43 1.82
CA PHE A 57 -14.76 -5.46 2.64
C PHE A 57 -14.12 -6.57 1.79
N THR A 58 -14.87 -7.10 0.82
CA THR A 58 -14.38 -8.16 -0.09
C THR A 58 -13.20 -7.68 -0.95
N PRO A 59 -13.26 -6.51 -1.62
CA PRO A 59 -12.09 -5.91 -2.26
C PRO A 59 -10.87 -5.76 -1.35
N SER A 60 -11.05 -5.31 -0.10
CA SER A 60 -9.95 -5.15 0.86
C SER A 60 -9.30 -6.49 1.25
N ILE A 61 -10.10 -7.51 1.57
CA ILE A 61 -9.56 -8.86 1.83
C ILE A 61 -8.87 -9.44 0.59
N THR A 62 -9.44 -9.23 -0.60
CA THR A 62 -8.83 -9.65 -1.87
C THR A 62 -7.46 -8.98 -2.07
N GLY A 63 -7.37 -7.67 -1.81
CA GLY A 63 -6.12 -6.93 -1.86
C GLY A 63 -5.06 -7.46 -0.90
N LEU A 64 -5.45 -7.83 0.33
CA LEU A 64 -4.56 -8.48 1.31
C LEU A 64 -4.05 -9.83 0.81
N THR A 65 -4.95 -10.71 0.36
CA THR A 65 -4.59 -12.03 -0.16
C THR A 65 -3.67 -11.91 -1.38
N PHE A 66 -3.95 -10.98 -2.28
CA PHE A 66 -3.12 -10.76 -3.46
C PHE A 66 -1.74 -10.19 -3.08
N THR A 67 -1.67 -9.28 -2.11
CA THR A 67 -0.38 -8.77 -1.59
C THR A 67 0.49 -9.92 -1.05
N LEU A 68 -0.12 -10.84 -0.29
CA LEU A 68 0.58 -12.02 0.25
C LEU A 68 1.03 -12.99 -0.85
N ALA A 69 0.20 -13.18 -1.89
CA ALA A 69 0.53 -14.01 -3.03
C ALA A 69 1.73 -13.43 -3.80
N ILE A 70 1.74 -12.11 -4.08
CA ILE A 70 2.88 -11.45 -4.71
C ILE A 70 4.12 -11.54 -3.82
N PHE A 71 3.99 -11.36 -2.51
CA PHE A 71 5.12 -11.50 -1.59
C PHE A 71 5.74 -12.91 -1.67
N THR A 72 4.90 -13.93 -1.71
CA THR A 72 5.34 -15.33 -1.82
C THR A 72 6.04 -15.58 -3.16
N ALA A 73 5.48 -15.05 -4.25
CA ALA A 73 6.12 -15.10 -5.56
C ALA A 73 7.49 -14.40 -5.56
N ALA A 74 7.55 -13.17 -5.02
CA ALA A 74 8.79 -12.39 -4.91
C ALA A 74 9.85 -13.12 -4.09
N ARG A 75 9.50 -13.64 -2.92
CA ARG A 75 10.41 -14.44 -2.09
C ARG A 75 10.97 -15.64 -2.85
N ASN A 76 10.19 -16.27 -3.73
CA ASN A 76 10.64 -17.43 -4.51
C ASN A 76 11.56 -17.05 -5.68
N VAL A 77 11.53 -15.79 -6.13
CA VAL A 77 12.47 -15.28 -7.15
C VAL A 77 13.87 -15.05 -6.57
N PHE A 78 13.96 -14.63 -5.31
CA PHE A 78 15.25 -14.39 -4.65
C PHE A 78 15.82 -15.66 -4.00
N ARG A 79 17.11 -15.91 -4.19
CA ARG A 79 17.82 -16.95 -3.43
C ARG A 79 18.00 -16.50 -1.98
N MET A 80 17.97 -17.43 -1.03
CA MET A 80 18.11 -17.09 0.39
C MET A 80 19.44 -16.36 0.70
N ASP A 81 20.50 -16.68 -0.05
CA ASP A 81 21.80 -16.04 0.11
C ASP A 81 21.79 -14.59 -0.38
N GLU A 82 21.02 -14.28 -1.41
CA GLU A 82 20.79 -12.89 -1.87
C GLU A 82 20.04 -12.09 -0.80
N LEU A 83 19.02 -12.67 -0.17
CA LEU A 83 18.29 -12.02 0.93
C LEU A 83 19.20 -11.77 2.15
N LYS A 84 20.11 -12.70 2.47
CA LYS A 84 21.11 -12.49 3.53
C LYS A 84 22.10 -11.38 3.17
N ILE A 85 22.50 -11.27 1.91
CA ILE A 85 23.33 -10.16 1.43
C ILE A 85 22.57 -8.85 1.61
N LEU A 86 21.31 -8.76 1.19
CA LEU A 86 20.49 -7.56 1.38
C LEU A 86 20.32 -7.20 2.86
N ALA A 87 20.15 -8.19 3.74
CA ALA A 87 20.04 -8.00 5.19
C ALA A 87 21.34 -7.51 5.85
N THR A 88 22.49 -7.83 5.26
CA THR A 88 23.81 -7.50 5.80
C THR A 88 24.50 -6.35 5.08
N HIS A 89 23.95 -5.90 3.96
CA HIS A 89 24.47 -4.77 3.19
C HIS A 89 24.40 -3.48 4.02
N LYS A 90 25.46 -2.69 3.95
CA LYS A 90 25.54 -1.33 4.46
C LYS A 90 26.32 -0.54 3.42
N GLY A 91 25.62 0.18 2.55
CA GLY A 91 26.26 1.08 1.60
C GLY A 91 26.90 2.28 2.31
N ASP A 92 27.81 2.97 1.63
CA ASP A 92 28.52 4.14 2.17
C ASP A 92 27.57 5.26 2.63
N ASN A 93 26.37 5.33 2.05
CA ASN A 93 25.32 6.30 2.37
C ASN A 93 24.13 5.70 3.16
N ASP A 94 24.24 4.46 3.63
CA ASP A 94 23.15 3.81 4.37
C ASP A 94 23.21 4.13 5.85
N ALA A 95 22.18 4.84 6.32
CA ALA A 95 22.01 5.17 7.74
C ALA A 95 21.98 3.93 8.64
N PHE A 96 21.52 2.78 8.13
CA PHE A 96 21.39 1.53 8.88
C PHE A 96 21.70 0.30 7.99
N LYS A 97 22.32 -0.71 8.59
CA LYS A 97 22.57 -2.01 7.96
C LYS A 97 21.25 -2.71 7.61
N GLY A 98 21.16 -3.31 6.43
CA GLY A 98 19.99 -4.05 5.97
C GLY A 98 18.93 -3.21 5.28
N ARG A 99 19.18 -1.91 5.05
CA ARG A 99 18.24 -1.00 4.37
C ARG A 99 17.70 -1.53 3.02
N PRO A 100 18.49 -2.17 2.14
CA PRO A 100 17.98 -2.71 0.89
C PRO A 100 16.88 -3.76 1.09
N LEU A 101 17.01 -4.62 2.12
CA LEU A 101 15.97 -5.56 2.47
C LEU A 101 14.70 -4.83 2.97
N LEU A 102 14.86 -3.72 3.69
CA LEU A 102 13.72 -2.93 4.17
C LEU A 102 12.98 -2.23 3.03
N GLU A 103 13.72 -1.71 2.06
CA GLU A 103 13.14 -1.11 0.85
C GLU A 103 12.42 -2.15 -0.02
N PHE A 104 12.89 -3.40 -0.01
CA PHE A 104 12.17 -4.53 -0.63
C PHE A 104 10.87 -4.90 0.13
N LEU A 105 10.92 -5.02 1.46
CA LEU A 105 9.76 -5.43 2.27
C LEU A 105 8.71 -4.33 2.45
N GLY A 106 9.13 -3.07 2.47
CA GLY A 106 8.29 -1.92 2.78
C GLY A 106 7.01 -1.80 1.95
N PRO A 107 7.08 -1.90 0.61
CA PRO A 107 5.91 -1.83 -0.26
C PRO A 107 4.85 -2.91 0.03
N PHE A 108 5.25 -4.12 0.40
CA PHE A 108 4.33 -5.19 0.79
C PHE A 108 3.60 -4.86 2.10
N VAL A 109 4.36 -4.38 3.10
CA VAL A 109 3.80 -4.00 4.40
C VAL A 109 2.87 -2.79 4.26
N PHE A 110 3.26 -1.79 3.46
CA PHE A 110 2.45 -0.62 3.16
C PHE A 110 1.12 -1.00 2.51
N THR A 111 1.16 -1.79 1.44
CA THR A 111 -0.03 -2.25 0.72
C THR A 111 -0.94 -3.07 1.65
N SER A 112 -0.35 -3.98 2.43
CA SER A 112 -1.11 -4.80 3.39
C SER A 112 -1.76 -3.94 4.47
N LEU A 113 -1.08 -2.91 4.97
CA LEU A 113 -1.62 -2.01 5.99
C LEU A 113 -2.83 -1.24 5.46
N ILE A 114 -2.75 -0.71 4.23
CA ILE A 114 -3.86 0.00 3.59
C ILE A 114 -5.10 -0.91 3.47
N PHE A 115 -4.93 -2.12 2.94
CA PHE A 115 -6.06 -3.03 2.77
C PHE A 115 -6.60 -3.56 4.10
N SER A 116 -5.75 -3.73 5.11
CA SER A 116 -6.18 -4.07 6.47
C SER A 116 -7.03 -2.97 7.08
N VAL A 117 -6.57 -1.72 7.04
CA VAL A 117 -7.30 -0.57 7.59
C VAL A 117 -8.63 -0.37 6.86
N THR A 118 -8.62 -0.37 5.53
CA THR A 118 -9.85 -0.20 4.73
C THR A 118 -10.83 -1.36 4.91
N GLY A 119 -10.34 -2.59 5.09
CA GLY A 119 -11.15 -3.77 5.37
C GLY A 119 -11.79 -3.73 6.75
N ILE A 120 -11.02 -3.38 7.78
CA ILE A 120 -11.54 -3.22 9.16
C ILE A 120 -12.61 -2.13 9.20
N LEU A 121 -12.37 -0.98 8.55
CA LEU A 121 -13.36 0.10 8.45
C LEU A 121 -14.62 -0.35 7.71
N ALA A 122 -14.49 -1.07 6.60
CA ALA A 122 -15.64 -1.62 5.86
C ALA A 122 -16.48 -2.58 6.70
N LEU A 123 -15.84 -3.35 7.59
CA LEU A 123 -16.52 -4.27 8.49
C LEU A 123 -17.23 -3.55 9.65
N ILE A 124 -16.61 -2.54 10.24
CA ILE A 124 -17.09 -1.89 11.47
C ILE A 124 -18.13 -0.79 11.17
N ILE A 125 -17.91 0.04 10.14
CA ILE A 125 -18.74 1.22 9.85
C ILE A 125 -20.26 0.91 9.81
N PRO A 126 -20.73 -0.22 9.23
CA PRO A 126 -22.16 -0.54 9.20
C PRO A 126 -22.82 -0.68 10.58
N TYR A 127 -22.04 -0.98 11.62
CA TYR A 127 -22.53 -1.13 13.00
C TYR A 127 -22.39 0.15 13.84
N VAL A 128 -21.80 1.20 13.27
CA VAL A 128 -21.50 2.46 13.95
C VAL A 128 -22.52 3.49 13.49
N ASN A 129 -23.51 3.77 14.35
CA ASN A 129 -24.51 4.78 14.08
C ASN A 129 -24.10 6.09 14.76
N ILE A 130 -23.44 6.96 14.01
CA ILE A 130 -23.03 8.29 14.50
C ILE A 130 -23.88 9.34 13.79
N GLU A 131 -24.57 10.16 14.58
CA GLU A 131 -25.24 11.36 14.08
C GLU A 131 -24.20 12.44 13.81
N VAL A 132 -23.64 12.44 12.60
CA VAL A 132 -22.66 13.43 12.13
C VAL A 132 -23.21 14.29 11.01
N CYS A 133 -22.70 15.52 10.91
CA CYS A 133 -23.05 16.45 9.84
C CYS A 133 -22.77 15.85 8.45
N ALA A 134 -23.65 16.10 7.48
CA ALA A 134 -23.54 15.58 6.12
C ALA A 134 -22.21 15.91 5.42
N LEU A 135 -21.63 17.08 5.72
CA LEU A 135 -20.31 17.46 5.21
C LEU A 135 -19.20 16.53 5.72
N LEU A 136 -19.26 16.18 7.00
CA LEU A 136 -18.27 15.31 7.65
C LEU A 136 -18.35 13.89 7.08
N ILE A 137 -19.55 13.39 6.80
CA ILE A 137 -19.78 12.08 6.15
C ILE A 137 -19.11 12.06 4.76
N LYS A 138 -19.31 13.10 3.94
CA LYS A 138 -18.66 13.22 2.63
C LYS A 138 -17.14 13.18 2.75
N ILE A 139 -16.57 13.91 3.71
CA ILE A 139 -15.12 13.94 3.95
C ILE A 139 -14.60 12.55 4.36
N PHE A 140 -15.30 11.83 5.23
CA PHE A 140 -14.87 10.47 5.60
C PHE A 140 -14.93 9.48 4.43
N ILE A 141 -15.99 9.54 3.62
CA ILE A 141 -16.12 8.72 2.41
C ILE A 141 -14.98 9.05 1.42
N GLN A 142 -14.68 10.34 1.24
CA GLN A 142 -13.59 10.82 0.42
C GLN A 142 -12.24 10.25 0.88
N ILE A 143 -11.91 10.39 2.17
CA ILE A 143 -10.66 9.87 2.74
C ILE A 143 -10.58 8.35 2.56
N TYR A 144 -11.68 7.64 2.80
CA TYR A 144 -11.74 6.19 2.61
C TYR A 144 -11.42 5.79 1.17
N LEU A 145 -12.04 6.46 0.19
CA LEU A 145 -11.81 6.23 -1.23
C LEU A 145 -10.37 6.55 -1.63
N ASP A 146 -9.82 7.67 -1.17
CA ASP A 146 -8.45 8.08 -1.46
C ASP A 146 -7.45 7.04 -0.97
N VAL A 147 -7.63 6.54 0.26
CA VAL A 147 -6.80 5.47 0.84
C VAL A 147 -6.97 4.17 0.07
N LEU A 148 -8.18 3.81 -0.35
CA LEU A 148 -8.43 2.60 -1.12
C LEU A 148 -7.77 2.65 -2.52
N VAL A 149 -7.88 3.78 -3.23
CA VAL A 149 -7.23 3.99 -4.53
C VAL A 149 -5.70 3.93 -4.38
N LEU A 150 -5.16 4.50 -3.31
CA LEU A 150 -3.74 4.40 -2.98
C LEU A 150 -3.31 2.94 -2.82
N GLY A 151 -4.12 2.12 -2.13
CA GLY A 151 -3.90 0.69 -1.97
C GLY A 151 -3.87 -0.05 -3.31
N ILE A 152 -4.79 0.27 -4.22
CA ILE A 152 -4.84 -0.31 -5.57
C ILE A 152 -3.58 0.04 -6.38
N PHE A 153 -3.14 1.30 -6.36
CA PHE A 153 -1.91 1.71 -7.07
C PHE A 153 -0.65 1.09 -6.46
N SER A 154 -0.60 0.96 -5.14
CA SER A 154 0.48 0.27 -4.45
C SER A 154 0.53 -1.21 -4.85
N LEU A 155 -0.63 -1.87 -4.90
CA LEU A 155 -0.75 -3.26 -5.35
C LEU A 155 -0.31 -3.43 -6.81
N PHE A 156 -0.72 -2.52 -7.69
CA PHE A 156 -0.30 -2.52 -9.09
C PHE A 156 1.22 -2.33 -9.22
N THR A 157 1.82 -1.46 -8.40
CA THR A 157 3.27 -1.30 -8.34
C THR A 157 3.97 -2.59 -7.95
N LEU A 158 3.47 -3.31 -6.94
CA LEU A 158 4.01 -4.61 -6.55
C LEU A 158 3.97 -5.63 -7.69
N VAL A 159 2.89 -5.64 -8.49
CA VAL A 159 2.78 -6.49 -9.69
C VAL A 159 3.86 -6.15 -10.71
N LEU A 160 4.08 -4.86 -10.99
CA LEU A 160 5.12 -4.45 -11.93
C LEU A 160 6.53 -4.82 -11.44
N THR A 161 6.79 -4.63 -10.14
CA THR A 161 8.08 -5.00 -9.54
C THR A 161 8.35 -6.49 -9.68
N ILE A 162 7.37 -7.35 -9.36
CA ILE A 162 7.58 -8.80 -9.48
C ILE A 162 7.77 -9.25 -10.93
N ILE A 163 7.04 -8.65 -11.88
CA ILE A 163 7.22 -8.94 -13.31
C ILE A 163 8.66 -8.60 -13.73
N ASN A 164 9.17 -7.45 -13.29
CA ASN A 164 10.53 -7.04 -13.57
C ASN A 164 11.57 -7.95 -12.90
N ASP A 165 11.35 -8.34 -11.64
CA ASP A 165 12.22 -9.26 -10.90
C ASP A 165 12.30 -10.64 -11.58
N VAL A 166 11.16 -11.16 -12.05
CA VAL A 166 11.10 -12.41 -12.83
C VAL A 166 11.85 -12.26 -14.16
N TYR A 167 11.67 -11.14 -14.87
CA TYR A 167 12.40 -10.89 -16.11
C TYR A 167 13.91 -10.88 -15.88
N HIS A 168 14.38 -10.28 -14.79
CA HIS A 168 15.80 -10.26 -14.45
C HIS A 168 16.31 -11.61 -13.95
N SER A 169 15.51 -12.41 -13.25
CA SER A 169 15.94 -13.71 -12.72
C SER A 169 16.26 -14.72 -13.82
N VAL A 170 15.51 -14.69 -14.94
CA VAL A 170 15.79 -15.52 -16.13
C VAL A 170 17.13 -15.14 -16.79
N ASN A 171 17.54 -13.88 -16.68
CA ASN A 171 18.78 -13.36 -17.28
C ASN A 171 20.00 -13.45 -16.36
N ARG A 172 19.90 -14.08 -15.18
CA ARG A 172 21.04 -14.21 -14.25
C ARG A 172 22.03 -15.25 -14.76
N PRO A 173 23.34 -14.94 -14.82
CA PRO A 173 24.35 -15.96 -15.08
C PRO A 173 24.30 -17.01 -13.96
N SER A 174 24.26 -18.28 -14.37
CA SER A 174 24.15 -19.46 -13.50
C SER A 174 25.31 -19.60 -12.52
#